data_AF-A0AAD5KWP8-F1
#
_entry.id   AF-A0AAD5KWP8-F1
#
_cell.length_a   1.000
_cell.length_b   1.000
_cell.length_c   1.000
_cell.angle_alpha   90.00
_cell.angle_beta   90.00
_cell.angle_gamma   90.00
#
_symmetry.space_group_name_H-M   'P 1'
#
loop_
_entity.id
_entity.type
_entity.pdbx_description
1 polymer ?
#
loop_
_entity_poly.entity_id
_entity_poly.type
_entity_poly.pdbx_seq_one_letter_code
_entity_poly.pdbx_strand_id
1 'polypeptide(L)'
;MEKCTHHNCQHSLSVSQTLEEMDFERGPWAAALTGDLERLSKLLRNIKADTLDSSGYSSLHYASRAGHLEVVKCLVAHGANVNLPTRSNQSSPLHRASQQGHLAVIKFLLDRGADPGLRDTDGCTPLHRAALADRVDVCQFLISRNPQLSQVSDALGRLPKDCCSSTALKKLLS
;
A
#
# COMPACT_ATOMS: atom_id res chain seq x y z
N MET A 1 -41.91 41.62 -38.85
CA MET A 1 -42.09 41.05 -37.50
C MET A 1 -41.04 39.98 -37.32
N GLU A 2 -39.89 40.43 -36.82
CA GLU A 2 -38.78 39.61 -36.37
C GLU A 2 -39.20 38.81 -35.13
N LYS A 3 -38.67 37.59 -34.98
CA LYS A 3 -38.15 37.10 -33.70
C LYS A 3 -36.96 36.17 -33.95
N CYS A 4 -35.77 36.74 -33.95
CA CYS A 4 -34.59 36.06 -33.40
C CYS A 4 -34.74 36.02 -31.87
N THR A 5 -34.45 34.89 -31.23
CA THR A 5 -33.99 34.87 -29.84
C THR A 5 -32.82 33.90 -29.73
N HIS A 6 -31.67 34.48 -29.37
CA HIS A 6 -30.39 33.84 -29.10
C HIS A 6 -30.43 32.94 -27.85
N HIS A 7 -29.51 31.96 -27.84
CA HIS A 7 -28.82 31.40 -26.67
C HIS A 7 -29.66 30.81 -25.52
N ASN A 8 -29.60 29.49 -25.35
CA ASN A 8 -28.99 28.97 -24.12
C ASN A 8 -28.40 27.58 -24.33
N CYS A 9 -27.08 27.52 -24.16
CA CYS A 9 -26.31 26.29 -23.97
C CYS A 9 -26.68 25.68 -22.60
N GLN A 10 -26.26 24.43 -22.35
CA GLN A 10 -26.50 23.62 -21.14
C GLN A 10 -27.85 22.88 -21.17
N HIS A 11 -27.89 21.58 -21.48
CA HIS A 11 -27.32 20.52 -20.67
C HIS A 11 -26.63 19.44 -21.53
N SER A 12 -25.35 19.65 -21.83
CA SER A 12 -24.40 18.54 -22.00
C SER A 12 -23.89 18.14 -20.61
N LEU A 13 -24.73 17.46 -19.83
CA LEU A 13 -24.28 16.85 -18.57
C LEU A 13 -23.61 15.50 -18.89
N SER A 14 -22.30 15.57 -19.05
CA SER A 14 -21.28 14.60 -18.63
C SER A 14 -21.56 13.10 -18.82
N VAL A 15 -21.57 12.64 -20.08
CA VAL A 15 -21.14 11.25 -20.41
C VAL A 15 -19.67 11.00 -20.00
N SER A 16 -18.92 12.06 -19.68
CA SER A 16 -17.53 12.00 -19.23
C SER A 16 -17.34 11.63 -17.75
N GLN A 17 -18.37 11.62 -16.91
CA GLN A 17 -18.22 11.28 -15.48
C GLN A 17 -18.26 9.78 -15.19
N THR A 18 -18.77 8.94 -16.10
CA THR A 18 -18.93 7.49 -15.85
C THR A 18 -17.77 6.63 -16.34
N LEU A 19 -16.85 7.16 -17.16
CA LEU A 19 -15.73 6.37 -17.70
C LEU A 19 -14.56 6.22 -16.71
N GLU A 20 -14.37 7.16 -15.78
CA GLU A 20 -13.24 7.14 -14.84
C GLU A 20 -13.51 6.27 -13.60
N GLU A 21 -14.78 6.08 -13.22
CA GLU A 21 -15.17 5.26 -12.05
C GLU A 21 -15.21 3.74 -12.37
N MET A 22 -15.20 3.35 -13.65
CA MET A 22 -15.27 1.96 -14.11
C MET A 22 -13.92 1.22 -14.17
N ASP A 23 -12.79 1.91 -13.93
CA ASP A 23 -11.45 1.33 -14.08
C ASP A 23 -10.93 0.62 -12.82
N PHE A 24 -11.42 0.98 -11.62
CA PHE A 24 -10.94 0.35 -10.39
C PHE A 24 -11.21 -1.15 -10.39
N GLU A 25 -12.43 -1.56 -10.73
CA GLU A 25 -12.82 -2.97 -10.72
C GLU A 25 -12.16 -3.80 -11.82
N ARG A 26 -11.59 -3.18 -12.86
CA ARG A 26 -11.06 -3.89 -14.04
C ARG A 26 -9.56 -4.16 -13.95
N GLY A 27 -8.82 -3.35 -13.21
CA GLY A 27 -7.37 -3.46 -13.11
C GLY A 27 -6.86 -4.63 -12.26
N PRO A 28 -5.55 -4.95 -12.36
CA PRO A 28 -4.93 -6.04 -11.60
C PRO A 28 -4.94 -5.77 -10.09
N TRP A 29 -5.04 -4.51 -9.65
CA TRP A 29 -5.16 -4.13 -8.24
C TRP A 29 -6.44 -4.63 -7.57
N ALA A 30 -7.57 -4.69 -8.29
CA ALA A 30 -8.81 -5.25 -7.75
C ALA A 30 -8.67 -6.75 -7.48
N ALA A 31 -8.13 -7.51 -8.43
CA ALA A 31 -7.83 -8.93 -8.26
C ALA A 31 -6.82 -9.15 -7.12
N ALA A 32 -5.83 -8.27 -7.00
CA ALA A 32 -4.85 -8.34 -5.93
C ALA A 32 -5.42 -8.04 -4.53
N LEU A 33 -6.43 -7.15 -4.45
CA LEU A 33 -7.15 -6.83 -3.23
C LEU A 33 -8.07 -7.97 -2.78
N THR A 34 -8.72 -8.66 -3.72
CA THR A 34 -9.65 -9.75 -3.40
C THR A 34 -8.98 -11.12 -3.25
N GLY A 35 -7.72 -11.25 -3.68
CA GLY A 35 -7.00 -12.52 -3.65
C GLY A 35 -7.21 -13.40 -4.88
N ASP A 36 -7.84 -12.87 -5.93
CA ASP A 36 -8.15 -13.60 -7.17
C ASP A 36 -6.89 -13.79 -8.03
N LEU A 37 -6.14 -14.85 -7.71
CA LEU A 37 -4.87 -15.18 -8.34
C LEU A 37 -5.01 -15.51 -9.83
N GLU A 38 -6.09 -16.18 -10.22
CA GLU A 38 -6.32 -16.57 -11.62
C GLU A 38 -6.54 -15.33 -12.48
N ARG A 39 -7.43 -14.45 -12.05
CA ARG A 39 -7.69 -13.19 -12.73
C ARG A 39 -6.44 -12.32 -12.76
N LEU A 40 -5.71 -12.23 -11.66
CA LEU A 40 -4.46 -11.48 -11.60
C LEU A 40 -3.46 -11.99 -12.66
N SER A 41 -3.22 -13.31 -12.71
CA SER A 41 -2.27 -13.91 -13.65
C SER A 41 -2.66 -13.61 -15.11
N LYS A 42 -3.96 -13.62 -15.43
CA LYS A 42 -4.44 -13.26 -16.77
C LYS A 42 -4.16 -11.80 -17.12
N LEU A 43 -4.35 -10.88 -16.17
CA LEU A 43 -4.14 -9.44 -16.38
C LEU A 43 -2.65 -9.08 -16.52
N LEU A 44 -1.77 -9.72 -15.75
CA LEU A 44 -0.32 -9.47 -15.77
C LEU A 44 0.37 -9.88 -17.08
N ARG A 45 -0.33 -10.61 -17.98
CA ARG A 45 0.20 -10.91 -19.33
C ARG A 45 0.43 -9.65 -20.16
N ASN A 46 -0.41 -8.63 -19.95
CA ASN A 46 -0.41 -7.41 -20.76
C ASN A 46 -0.14 -6.14 -19.94
N ILE A 47 -0.22 -6.23 -18.61
CA ILE A 47 -0.07 -5.10 -17.70
C ILE A 47 1.17 -5.32 -16.84
N LYS A 48 2.04 -4.31 -16.77
CA LYS A 48 3.23 -4.36 -15.90
C LYS A 48 2.80 -4.45 -14.43
N ALA A 49 3.47 -5.30 -13.65
CA ALA A 49 3.14 -5.54 -12.25
C ALA A 49 3.25 -4.28 -11.35
N ASP A 50 4.09 -3.32 -11.75
CA ASP A 50 4.30 -2.04 -11.06
C ASP A 50 3.35 -0.91 -11.48
N THR A 51 2.38 -1.20 -12.35
CA THR A 51 1.40 -0.19 -12.77
C THR A 51 0.64 0.31 -11.54
N LEU A 52 0.55 1.64 -11.42
CA LEU A 52 -0.21 2.31 -10.39
C LEU A 52 -1.62 2.62 -10.88
N ASP A 53 -2.60 2.48 -10.00
CA ASP A 53 -3.97 2.95 -10.25
C ASP A 53 -4.08 4.48 -10.13
N SER A 54 -5.30 5.00 -10.30
CA SER A 54 -5.61 6.42 -10.14
C SER A 54 -5.33 6.95 -8.72
N SER A 55 -5.40 6.09 -7.71
CA SER A 55 -5.07 6.41 -6.32
C SER A 55 -3.56 6.37 -6.03
N GLY A 56 -2.74 5.94 -6.99
CA GLY A 56 -1.29 5.86 -6.87
C GLY A 56 -0.79 4.60 -6.14
N TYR A 57 -1.56 3.51 -6.17
CA TYR A 57 -1.22 2.23 -5.57
C TYR A 57 -1.01 1.16 -6.65
N SER A 58 -0.01 0.30 -6.46
CA SER A 58 0.15 -0.91 -7.29
C SER A 58 -0.63 -2.10 -6.72
N SER A 59 -0.81 -3.13 -7.53
CA SER A 59 -1.34 -4.42 -7.08
C SER A 59 -0.61 -4.99 -5.87
N LEU A 60 0.71 -4.80 -5.78
CA LEU A 60 1.51 -5.30 -4.66
C LEU A 60 1.16 -4.59 -3.34
N HIS A 61 0.79 -3.31 -3.38
CA HIS A 61 0.32 -2.60 -2.19
C HIS A 61 -1.01 -3.17 -1.70
N TYR A 62 -1.96 -3.41 -2.59
CA TYR A 62 -3.27 -3.97 -2.25
C TYR A 62 -3.15 -5.39 -1.70
N ALA A 63 -2.41 -6.27 -2.38
CA ALA A 63 -2.16 -7.64 -1.91
C ALA A 63 -1.46 -7.65 -0.54
N SER A 64 -0.50 -6.74 -0.33
CA SER A 64 0.23 -6.64 0.94
C SER A 64 -0.65 -6.10 2.07
N ARG A 65 -1.54 -5.16 1.77
CA ARG A 65 -2.55 -4.65 2.71
C ARG A 65 -3.60 -5.71 3.06
N ALA A 66 -3.99 -6.56 2.12
CA ALA A 66 -4.99 -7.59 2.32
C ALA A 66 -4.43 -8.91 2.90
N GLY A 67 -3.11 -9.09 2.87
CA GLY A 67 -2.44 -10.28 3.42
C GLY A 67 -2.43 -11.48 2.48
N HIS A 68 -2.72 -11.29 1.18
CA HIS A 68 -2.79 -12.37 0.20
C HIS A 68 -1.40 -12.82 -0.26
N LEU A 69 -0.74 -13.68 0.52
CA LEU A 69 0.63 -14.12 0.28
C LEU A 69 0.86 -14.72 -1.12
N GLU A 70 -0.04 -15.56 -1.62
CA GLU A 70 0.14 -16.19 -2.95
C GLU A 70 0.04 -15.16 -4.08
N VAL A 71 -0.80 -14.15 -3.93
CA VAL A 71 -0.89 -13.01 -4.85
C VAL A 71 0.39 -12.16 -4.79
N VAL A 72 0.91 -11.88 -3.58
CA VAL A 72 2.20 -11.20 -3.39
C VAL A 72 3.32 -11.97 -4.09
N LYS A 73 3.41 -13.29 -3.90
CA LYS A 73 4.40 -14.15 -4.56
C LYS A 73 4.30 -14.07 -6.08
N CYS A 74 3.08 -14.16 -6.62
CA CYS A 74 2.82 -14.05 -8.05
C CYS A 74 3.27 -12.71 -8.62
N LEU A 75 2.92 -11.59 -7.97
CA LEU A 75 3.32 -10.25 -8.38
C LEU A 75 4.84 -10.09 -8.41
N VAL A 76 5.54 -10.52 -7.35
CA VAL A 76 7.01 -10.45 -7.29
C VAL A 76 7.65 -11.35 -8.35
N ALA A 77 7.07 -12.53 -8.64
CA ALA A 77 7.54 -13.39 -9.73
C ALA A 77 7.37 -12.75 -11.12
N HIS A 78 6.38 -11.86 -11.29
CA HIS A 78 6.18 -11.04 -12.49
C HIS A 78 6.97 -9.72 -12.47
N GLY A 79 7.96 -9.61 -11.58
CA GLY A 79 8.89 -8.47 -11.54
C GLY A 79 8.34 -7.24 -10.81
N ALA A 80 7.33 -7.37 -9.96
CA ALA A 80 6.90 -6.25 -9.12
C ALA A 80 8.03 -5.78 -8.20
N ASN A 81 8.28 -4.47 -8.18
CA ASN A 81 9.23 -3.83 -7.29
C ASN A 81 8.70 -3.85 -5.84
N VAL A 82 9.36 -4.64 -4.99
CA VAL A 82 9.01 -4.83 -3.57
C VAL A 82 9.10 -3.55 -2.73
N ASN A 83 9.83 -2.54 -3.22
CA ASN A 83 10.05 -1.26 -2.56
C ASN A 83 9.32 -0.10 -3.26
N LEU A 84 8.45 -0.37 -4.25
CA LEU A 84 7.74 0.66 -5.00
C LEU A 84 6.94 1.55 -4.03
N PRO A 85 7.18 2.86 -3.95
CA PRO A 85 6.39 3.75 -3.11
C PRO A 85 5.02 4.05 -3.74
N THR A 86 3.99 4.20 -2.92
CA THR A 86 2.73 4.84 -3.36
C THR A 86 2.97 6.30 -3.74
N ARG A 87 2.20 6.80 -4.70
CA ARG A 87 2.28 8.23 -5.10
C ARG A 87 1.80 9.19 -4.00
N SER A 88 0.84 8.76 -3.18
CA SER A 88 0.15 9.63 -2.22
C SER A 88 0.96 9.92 -0.97
N ASN A 89 1.66 8.92 -0.43
CA ASN A 89 2.35 9.05 0.85
C ASN A 89 3.69 8.33 0.89
N GLN A 90 4.28 7.95 -0.25
CA GLN A 90 5.57 7.26 -0.32
C GLN A 90 5.63 5.96 0.49
N SER A 91 4.48 5.35 0.77
CA SER A 91 4.36 4.14 1.57
C SER A 91 4.70 2.93 0.70
N SER A 92 5.60 2.06 1.16
CA SER A 92 5.93 0.81 0.45
C SER A 92 4.93 -0.32 0.76
N PRO A 93 4.93 -1.43 0.00
CA PRO A 93 4.12 -2.62 0.31
C PRO A 93 4.38 -3.14 1.73
N LEU A 94 5.62 -3.06 2.20
CA LEU A 94 6.02 -3.47 3.55
C LEU A 94 5.35 -2.61 4.64
N HIS A 95 5.17 -1.30 4.43
CA HIS A 95 4.41 -0.45 5.36
C HIS A 95 2.96 -0.92 5.49
N ARG A 96 2.31 -1.25 4.36
CA ARG A 96 0.91 -1.70 4.33
C ARG A 96 0.72 -3.04 5.02
N ALA A 97 1.61 -4.01 4.76
CA ALA A 97 1.58 -5.30 5.45
C ALA A 97 1.85 -5.14 6.96
N SER A 98 2.78 -4.24 7.33
CA SER A 98 3.14 -3.98 8.73
C SER A 98 2.01 -3.34 9.53
N GLN A 99 1.32 -2.35 8.94
CA GLN A 99 0.15 -1.72 9.57
C GLN A 99 -0.99 -2.73 9.80
N GLN A 100 -1.20 -3.65 8.87
CA GLN A 100 -2.29 -4.64 8.95
C GLN A 100 -1.91 -5.92 9.72
N GLY A 101 -0.64 -6.10 10.08
CA GLY A 101 -0.20 -7.24 10.88
C GLY A 101 0.07 -8.53 10.09
N HIS A 102 0.23 -8.44 8.76
CA HIS A 102 0.37 -9.63 7.90
C HIS A 102 1.79 -10.20 7.89
N LEU A 103 2.16 -10.86 8.99
CA LEU A 103 3.52 -11.34 9.25
C LEU A 103 4.09 -12.26 8.14
N ALA A 104 3.26 -13.12 7.54
CA ALA A 104 3.71 -14.00 6.46
C ALA A 104 4.12 -13.23 5.20
N VAL A 105 3.38 -12.16 4.85
CA VAL A 105 3.73 -11.26 3.75
C VAL A 105 4.99 -10.47 4.08
N ILE A 106 5.12 -9.97 5.31
CA ILE A 106 6.30 -9.21 5.78
C ILE A 106 7.57 -10.06 5.64
N LYS A 107 7.55 -11.29 6.16
CA LYS A 107 8.66 -12.25 6.03
C LYS A 107 9.08 -12.42 4.58
N PHE A 108 8.11 -12.72 3.72
CA PHE A 108 8.37 -12.92 2.30
C PHE A 108 8.94 -11.67 1.63
N LEU A 109 8.38 -10.48 1.88
CA LEU A 109 8.87 -9.23 1.28
C LEU A 109 10.31 -8.94 1.69
N LEU A 110 10.66 -9.12 2.97
CA LEU A 110 12.04 -8.94 3.46
C LEU A 110 13.00 -9.94 2.83
N ASP A 111 12.59 -11.20 2.69
CA ASP A 111 13.40 -12.23 2.01
C ASP A 111 13.62 -11.92 0.52
N ARG A 112 12.75 -11.09 -0.08
CA ARG A 112 12.88 -10.58 -1.45
C ARG A 112 13.54 -9.21 -1.54
N GLY A 113 14.16 -8.74 -0.47
CA GLY A 113 14.93 -7.49 -0.46
C GLY A 113 14.10 -6.23 -0.23
N ALA A 114 12.91 -6.34 0.35
CA ALA A 114 12.21 -5.17 0.84
C ALA A 114 13.03 -4.47 1.94
N ASP A 115 13.15 -3.16 1.86
CA ASP A 115 13.92 -2.37 2.81
C ASP A 115 13.05 -1.96 4.01
N PRO A 116 13.31 -2.48 5.23
CA PRO A 116 12.55 -2.13 6.43
C PRO A 116 12.87 -0.73 6.98
N GLY A 117 13.88 -0.05 6.43
CA GLY A 117 14.27 1.30 6.80
C GLY A 117 13.62 2.40 5.95
N LEU A 118 12.86 2.04 4.90
CA LEU A 118 12.16 3.02 4.07
C LEU A 118 11.24 3.89 4.91
N ARG A 119 11.21 5.18 4.59
CA ARG A 119 10.41 6.18 5.28
C ARG A 119 9.33 6.69 4.33
N ASP A 120 8.09 6.68 4.80
CA ASP A 120 6.98 7.31 4.11
C ASP A 120 7.00 8.85 4.29
N THR A 121 6.00 9.57 3.77
CA THR A 121 5.95 11.04 3.84
C THR A 121 5.94 11.60 5.27
N ASP A 122 5.50 10.81 6.25
CA ASP A 122 5.48 11.22 7.66
C ASP A 122 6.83 10.89 8.34
N GLY A 123 7.83 10.45 7.57
CA GLY A 123 9.10 9.94 8.09
C GLY A 123 8.97 8.59 8.81
N CYS A 124 7.77 7.97 8.78
CA CYS A 124 7.49 6.72 9.47
C CYS A 124 8.10 5.55 8.70
N THR A 125 8.71 4.62 9.43
CA THR A 125 9.14 3.31 8.90
C THR A 125 8.01 2.29 9.00
N PRO A 126 8.12 1.09 8.38
CA PRO A 126 7.17 0.00 8.59
C PRO A 126 6.98 -0.36 10.09
N LEU A 127 8.03 -0.22 10.91
CA LEU A 127 7.94 -0.45 12.36
C LEU A 127 7.07 0.62 13.05
N HIS A 128 7.14 1.89 12.65
CA HIS A 128 6.23 2.93 13.15
C HIS A 128 4.78 2.61 12.82
N ARG A 129 4.50 2.17 11.59
CA ARG A 129 3.13 1.80 11.17
C ARG A 129 2.60 0.55 11.89
N ALA A 130 3.46 -0.43 12.16
CA ALA A 130 3.12 -1.57 13.01
C ALA A 130 2.84 -1.16 14.46
N ALA A 131 3.67 -0.28 15.03
CA ALA A 131 3.50 0.21 16.39
C ALA A 131 2.23 1.06 16.56
N LEU A 132 1.95 1.96 15.61
CA LEU A 132 0.72 2.77 15.58
C LEU A 132 -0.55 1.90 15.55
N ALA A 133 -0.47 0.74 14.89
CA ALA A 133 -1.57 -0.22 14.80
C ALA A 133 -1.51 -1.33 15.86
N ASP A 134 -0.64 -1.20 16.88
CA ASP A 134 -0.41 -2.15 17.97
C ASP A 134 -0.19 -3.61 17.49
N ARG A 135 0.52 -3.78 16.36
CA ARG A 135 0.86 -5.11 15.79
C ARG A 135 2.08 -5.71 16.49
N VAL A 136 1.88 -6.22 17.71
CA VAL A 136 2.96 -6.73 18.59
C VAL A 136 3.86 -7.74 17.88
N ASP A 137 3.29 -8.77 17.24
CA ASP A 137 4.05 -9.84 16.58
C ASP A 137 4.94 -9.30 15.45
N VAL A 138 4.44 -8.31 14.71
CA VAL A 138 5.18 -7.64 13.65
C VAL A 138 6.31 -6.80 14.23
N CYS A 139 6.05 -6.02 15.27
CA CYS A 139 7.07 -5.23 15.95
C CYS A 139 8.19 -6.12 16.50
N GLN A 140 7.84 -7.21 17.20
CA GLN A 140 8.80 -8.21 17.68
C GLN A 140 9.65 -8.76 16.54
N PHE A 141 9.00 -9.15 15.45
CA PHE A 141 9.70 -9.71 14.30
C PHE A 141 10.65 -8.69 13.64
N LEU A 142 10.20 -7.47 13.36
CA LEU A 142 11.03 -6.44 12.73
C LEU A 142 12.24 -6.05 13.58
N ILE A 143 12.07 -5.90 14.90
CA ILE A 143 13.18 -5.62 15.83
C ILE A 143 14.16 -6.80 15.87
N SER A 144 13.66 -8.04 15.94
CA SER A 144 14.56 -9.21 15.98
C SER A 144 15.41 -9.36 14.71
N ARG A 145 14.92 -8.84 13.57
CA ARG A 145 15.70 -8.79 12.31
C ARG A 145 16.64 -7.60 12.25
N ASN A 146 16.21 -6.44 12.74
CA ASN A 146 17.04 -5.23 12.80
C ASN A 146 16.68 -4.39 14.04
N PRO A 147 17.44 -4.53 15.14
CA PRO A 147 17.17 -3.80 16.36
C PRO A 147 17.29 -2.27 16.22
N GLN A 148 18.06 -1.77 15.24
CA GLN A 148 18.28 -0.33 15.05
C GLN A 148 16.99 0.40 14.62
N LEU A 149 16.01 -0.31 14.08
CA LEU A 149 14.73 0.28 13.67
C LEU A 149 13.96 0.90 14.85
N SER A 150 14.17 0.43 16.09
CA SER A 150 13.51 0.98 17.28
C SER A 150 14.02 2.37 17.67
N GLN A 151 15.18 2.78 17.16
CA GLN A 151 15.84 4.06 17.46
C GLN A 151 15.65 5.12 16.37
N VAL A 152 15.05 4.75 15.24
CA VAL A 152 14.75 5.69 14.15
C VAL A 152 13.54 6.53 14.55
N SER A 153 13.64 7.86 14.51
CA SER A 153 12.48 8.73 14.73
C SER A 153 11.67 8.93 13.45
N ASP A 154 10.41 9.36 13.55
CA ASP A 154 9.61 9.88 12.44
C ASP A 154 9.93 11.36 12.14
N ALA A 155 9.14 12.02 11.29
CA ALA A 155 9.30 13.45 11.00
C ALA A 155 8.96 14.38 12.18
N LEU A 156 8.22 13.88 13.18
CA LEU A 156 7.86 14.60 14.40
C LEU A 156 8.86 14.33 15.54
N GLY A 157 9.93 13.57 15.29
CA GLY A 157 10.92 13.19 16.29
C GLY A 157 10.45 12.07 17.22
N ARG A 158 9.33 11.40 16.93
CA ARG A 158 8.80 10.30 17.74
C ARG A 158 9.46 8.99 17.34
N LEU A 159 9.81 8.15 18.32
CA LEU A 159 10.27 6.79 18.08
C LEU A 159 9.06 5.84 17.89
N PRO A 160 9.23 4.62 17.37
CA PRO A 160 8.14 3.67 17.23
C PRO A 160 7.41 3.38 18.55
N LYS A 161 8.11 3.37 19.68
CA LYS A 161 7.52 3.20 21.02
C LYS A 161 6.60 4.34 21.43
N ASP A 162 6.79 5.54 20.88
CA ASP A 162 5.96 6.70 21.19
C ASP A 162 4.65 6.68 20.38
N CYS A 163 4.59 5.89 19.30
CA CYS A 163 3.42 5.76 18.44
C CYS A 163 2.39 4.72 18.93
N CYS A 164 2.78 3.79 19.80
CA CYS A 164 1.89 2.72 20.26
C CYS A 164 1.11 3.11 21.53
N SER A 165 -0.10 2.54 21.67
CA SER A 165 -0.93 2.76 22.86
C SER A 165 -0.60 1.74 23.96
N SER A 166 -0.23 0.52 23.57
CA SER A 166 0.03 -0.60 24.48
C SER A 166 1.28 -0.40 25.32
N THR A 167 1.12 -0.47 26.65
CA THR A 167 2.25 -0.42 27.60
C THR A 167 3.23 -1.58 27.43
N ALA A 168 2.74 -2.76 27.05
CA ALA A 168 3.58 -3.92 26.75
C ALA A 168 4.44 -3.67 25.50
N LEU A 169 3.85 -3.07 24.46
CA LEU A 169 4.56 -2.76 23.23
C LEU A 169 5.58 -1.64 23.43
N LYS A 170 5.29 -0.64 24.28
CA LYS A 170 6.27 0.37 24.70
C LYS A 170 7.51 -0.23 25.34
N LYS A 171 7.33 -1.22 26.23
CA LYS A 171 8.45 -1.92 26.88
C LYS A 171 9.25 -2.75 25.89
N LEU A 172 8.60 -3.41 24.93
CA LEU A 172 9.26 -4.16 23.88
C LEU A 172 10.15 -3.28 22.99
N LEU A 173 9.67 -2.08 22.69
CA LEU A 173 10.33 -1.12 21.80
C LEU A 173 11.29 -0.16 22.53
N SER A 174 11.42 -0.28 23.86
CA SER A 174 12.32 0.55 24.68
C SER A 174 13.76 0.08 24.56
#